data_AF-A0A4Q5Y4Z3-F1
#
_entry.id   AF-A0A4Q5Y4Z3-F1
#
_cell.length_a   1.000
_cell.length_b   1.000
_cell.length_c   1.000
_cell.angle_alpha   90.00
_cell.angle_beta   90.00
_cell.angle_gamma   90.00
#
_symmetry.space_group_name_H-M   'P 1'
#
loop_
_entity.id
_entity.type
_entity.pdbx_description
1 polymer ?
#
loop_
_entity_poly.entity_id
_entity_poly.type
_entity_poly.pdbx_seq_one_letter_code
_entity_poly.pdbx_strand_id
1 'polypeptide(L)'
;MALAGDSFFVKNLENIQGDERDIIIISTTFGRRADGSFTQNFGPIIQGKGHRMLNVIITRARKQIFICTSFPPEKVAEYPQLIAKNGNKGRGILYAYLAYANAVSTQNEESRNGLLQLLSQHCSDKNQNSAEYDIGSESTFEDEVYARLVQHLGAERVSQQYKVGGFRIDIVINSKRTGKPLIAIECDGAKYHSSPEAYAWDAFRQQQLESYGFIFYRIWSTKWWDGAEQALAELLAFIQLQD
;
A
#
# COMPACT_ATOMS: atom_id res chain seq x y z
N MET A 1 16.59 -6.38 -25.36
CA MET A 1 16.04 -7.75 -25.47
C MET A 1 16.80 -8.60 -24.46
N ALA A 2 16.23 -8.80 -23.26
CA ALA A 2 16.88 -9.58 -22.21
C ALA A 2 16.83 -11.06 -22.59
N LEU A 3 17.98 -11.75 -22.48
CA LEU A 3 18.17 -13.15 -22.82
C LEU A 3 17.22 -14.04 -21.99
N ALA A 4 16.54 -14.95 -22.67
CA ALA A 4 15.73 -16.00 -22.08
C ALA A 4 16.64 -16.96 -21.27
N GLY A 5 16.59 -16.85 -19.95
CA GLY A 5 17.42 -17.67 -19.07
C GLY A 5 17.27 -17.32 -17.60
N ASP A 6 16.05 -17.45 -17.05
CA ASP A 6 15.84 -17.81 -15.65
C ASP A 6 14.38 -18.24 -15.44
N SER A 7 14.06 -19.37 -16.07
CA SER A 7 12.82 -20.11 -15.87
C SER A 7 12.79 -20.67 -14.45
N PHE A 8 11.97 -20.10 -13.58
CA PHE A 8 11.59 -20.62 -12.26
C PHE A 8 12.73 -21.09 -11.33
N PHE A 9 12.89 -20.45 -10.18
CA PHE A 9 13.87 -20.88 -9.18
C PHE A 9 13.22 -21.10 -7.82
N VAL A 10 13.87 -21.94 -7.00
CA VAL A 10 13.55 -22.12 -5.58
C VAL A 10 14.75 -21.66 -4.78
N LYS A 11 14.56 -20.66 -3.92
CA LYS A 11 15.61 -20.08 -3.06
C LYS A 11 15.10 -19.98 -1.63
N ASN A 12 16.01 -20.13 -0.67
CA ASN A 12 15.74 -19.76 0.71
C ASN A 12 15.67 -18.24 0.83
N LEU A 13 14.88 -17.74 1.78
CA LEU A 13 14.66 -16.31 2.01
C LEU A 13 15.97 -15.51 2.17
N GLU A 14 16.96 -16.08 2.85
CA GLU A 14 18.28 -15.45 3.06
C GLU A 14 19.04 -15.14 1.77
N ASN A 15 18.75 -15.88 0.69
CA ASN A 15 19.48 -15.82 -0.57
C ASN A 15 18.75 -14.99 -1.65
N ILE A 16 17.66 -14.31 -1.29
CA ILE A 16 16.88 -13.46 -2.19
C ILE A 16 17.43 -12.04 -2.11
N GLN A 17 18.21 -11.63 -3.12
CA GLN A 17 18.77 -10.28 -3.23
C GLN A 17 18.63 -9.76 -4.65
N GLY A 18 17.91 -8.66 -4.84
CA GLY A 18 17.69 -8.06 -6.17
C GLY A 18 16.79 -8.87 -7.12
N ASP A 19 16.37 -10.07 -6.71
CA ASP A 19 15.49 -10.92 -7.50
C ASP A 19 14.03 -10.44 -7.42
N GLU A 20 13.54 -9.84 -8.51
CA GLU A 20 12.14 -9.45 -8.69
C GLU A 20 11.47 -10.40 -9.70
N ARG A 21 10.20 -10.77 -9.46
CA ARG A 21 9.42 -11.65 -10.36
C ARG A 21 7.97 -11.22 -10.44
N ASP A 22 7.32 -11.51 -11.56
CA ASP A 22 5.89 -11.24 -11.75
C ASP A 22 5.04 -11.95 -10.69
N ILE A 23 5.37 -13.21 -10.41
CA ILE A 23 4.71 -14.04 -9.41
C ILE A 23 5.76 -14.58 -8.45
N ILE A 24 5.47 -14.50 -7.15
CA ILE A 24 6.26 -15.15 -6.10
C ILE A 24 5.40 -16.18 -5.38
N ILE A 25 5.95 -17.37 -5.13
CA ILE A 25 5.33 -18.40 -4.29
C ILE A 25 6.14 -18.49 -3.00
N ILE A 26 5.50 -18.19 -1.87
CA ILE A 26 6.06 -18.29 -0.54
C ILE A 26 5.56 -19.59 0.09
N SER A 27 6.44 -20.57 0.23
CA SER A 27 6.16 -21.74 1.07
C SER A 27 6.74 -21.52 2.47
N THR A 28 5.90 -21.59 3.50
CA THR A 28 6.40 -21.41 4.87
C THR A 28 7.16 -22.63 5.37
N THR A 29 6.90 -23.82 4.83
CA THR A 29 7.54 -25.11 5.19
C THR A 29 7.40 -25.53 6.66
N PHE A 30 6.68 -24.79 7.50
CA PHE A 30 6.40 -25.16 8.89
C PHE A 30 4.94 -25.59 9.07
N GLY A 31 4.74 -26.59 9.92
CA GLY A 31 3.44 -27.11 10.29
C GLY A 31 3.53 -28.06 11.48
N ARG A 32 2.38 -28.62 11.89
CA ARG A 32 2.34 -29.61 12.98
C ARG A 32 3.16 -30.83 12.60
N ARG A 33 3.96 -31.31 13.54
CA ARG A 33 4.64 -32.60 13.44
C ARG A 33 3.65 -33.74 13.71
N ALA A 34 4.06 -34.96 13.40
CA ALA A 34 3.28 -36.16 13.64
C ALA A 34 2.90 -36.36 15.12
N ASP A 35 3.71 -35.85 16.05
CA ASP A 35 3.45 -35.86 17.49
C ASP A 35 2.48 -34.74 17.96
N GLY A 36 1.93 -33.96 17.03
CA GLY A 36 1.04 -32.83 17.31
C GLY A 36 1.76 -31.55 17.73
N SER A 37 3.08 -31.57 17.95
CA SER A 37 3.87 -30.41 18.33
C SER A 37 4.05 -29.43 17.17
N PHE A 38 4.17 -28.13 17.50
CA PHE A 38 4.48 -27.09 16.53
C PHE A 38 5.68 -26.27 17.01
N THR A 39 6.84 -26.49 16.39
CA THR A 39 8.08 -25.79 16.75
C THR A 39 8.07 -24.39 16.17
N GLN A 40 8.10 -23.39 17.04
CA GLN A 40 8.04 -21.97 16.66
C GLN A 40 9.42 -21.36 16.43
N ASN A 41 10.35 -22.13 15.84
CA ASN A 41 11.68 -21.66 15.46
C ASN A 41 11.72 -21.43 13.94
N PHE A 42 11.22 -20.28 13.49
CA PHE A 42 11.12 -19.93 12.06
C PHE A 42 12.39 -19.24 11.53
N GLY A 43 13.54 -19.59 12.10
CA GLY A 43 14.84 -19.11 11.65
C GLY A 43 14.97 -17.58 11.70
N PRO A 44 15.65 -16.97 10.70
CA PRO A 44 15.93 -15.53 10.68
C PRO A 44 14.70 -14.63 10.72
N ILE A 45 13.52 -15.11 10.27
CA ILE A 45 12.28 -14.33 10.21
C ILE A 45 11.86 -13.83 11.60
N ILE A 46 12.14 -14.61 12.66
CA ILE A 46 11.79 -14.23 14.05
C ILE A 46 12.90 -13.39 14.71
N GLN A 47 14.12 -13.40 14.17
CA GLN A 47 15.24 -12.67 14.75
C GLN A 47 15.04 -11.15 14.63
N GLY A 48 15.83 -10.35 15.36
CA GLY A 48 15.60 -8.90 15.54
C GLY A 48 15.44 -8.08 14.25
N LYS A 49 15.99 -8.52 13.10
CA LYS A 49 15.84 -7.90 11.78
C LYS A 49 14.96 -8.70 10.80
N GLY A 50 14.36 -9.82 11.22
CA GLY A 50 13.63 -10.74 10.34
C GLY A 50 12.39 -10.15 9.67
N HIS A 51 11.73 -9.17 10.30
CA HIS A 51 10.65 -8.41 9.69
C HIS A 51 11.08 -7.69 8.40
N ARG A 52 12.36 -7.28 8.28
CA ARG A 52 12.89 -6.67 7.06
C ARG A 52 12.97 -7.68 5.91
N MET A 53 13.30 -8.93 6.22
CA MET A 53 13.36 -10.01 5.24
C MET A 53 11.96 -10.34 4.70
N LEU A 54 10.95 -10.30 5.57
CA LEU A 54 9.55 -10.44 5.17
C LEU A 54 9.15 -9.32 4.20
N ASN A 55 9.46 -8.06 4.52
CA ASN A 55 9.20 -6.92 3.62
C ASN A 55 9.92 -7.09 2.28
N VAL A 56 11.17 -7.57 2.28
CA VAL A 56 11.90 -7.86 1.04
C VAL A 56 11.12 -8.85 0.18
N ILE A 57 10.76 -10.05 0.67
CA ILE A 57 10.04 -11.02 -0.17
C ILE A 57 8.73 -10.43 -0.70
N ILE A 58 7.95 -9.78 0.16
CA ILE A 58 6.63 -9.26 -0.21
C ILE A 58 6.75 -8.22 -1.33
N THR A 59 7.76 -7.37 -1.28
CA THR A 59 7.98 -6.31 -2.27
C THR A 59 8.68 -6.78 -3.56
N ARG A 60 9.17 -8.03 -3.62
CA ARG A 60 9.75 -8.59 -4.86
C ARG A 60 8.72 -9.11 -5.87
N ALA A 61 7.45 -9.22 -5.47
CA ALA A 61 6.39 -9.67 -6.37
C ALA A 61 5.78 -8.47 -7.11
N ARG A 62 5.83 -8.48 -8.45
CA ARG A 62 5.30 -7.37 -9.26
C ARG A 62 3.80 -7.42 -9.43
N LYS A 63 3.22 -8.62 -9.52
CA LYS A 63 1.80 -8.82 -9.81
C LYS A 63 1.09 -9.59 -8.71
N GLN A 64 1.66 -10.70 -8.24
CA GLN A 64 0.95 -11.58 -7.32
C GLN A 64 1.87 -12.39 -6.41
N ILE A 65 1.39 -12.65 -5.19
CA ILE A 65 1.99 -13.59 -4.24
C ILE A 65 1.02 -14.74 -3.99
N PHE A 66 1.54 -15.97 -4.03
CA PHE A 66 0.86 -17.14 -3.48
C PHE A 66 1.56 -17.55 -2.19
N ILE A 67 0.79 -17.75 -1.12
CA ILE A 67 1.31 -18.26 0.15
C ILE A 67 0.80 -19.68 0.36
N CYS A 68 1.73 -20.62 0.44
CA CYS A 68 1.45 -22.00 0.80
C CYS A 68 1.95 -22.23 2.22
N THR A 69 1.03 -22.41 3.17
CA THR A 69 1.37 -22.54 4.58
C THR A 69 0.62 -23.69 5.25
N SER A 70 1.29 -24.37 6.18
CA SER A 70 0.70 -25.38 7.06
C SER A 70 0.70 -24.94 8.52
N PHE A 71 0.79 -23.63 8.76
CA PHE A 71 0.73 -23.07 10.10
C PHE A 71 -0.62 -23.39 10.72
N PRO A 72 -0.65 -23.80 12.00
CA PRO A 72 -1.90 -24.02 12.69
C PRO A 72 -2.69 -22.72 12.81
N PRO A 73 -3.96 -22.66 12.38
CA PRO A 73 -4.75 -21.42 12.42
C PRO A 73 -4.86 -20.80 13.82
N GLU A 74 -4.98 -21.63 14.86
CA GLU A 74 -5.03 -21.18 16.25
C GLU A 74 -3.71 -20.57 16.73
N LYS A 75 -2.58 -20.92 16.10
CA LYS A 75 -1.30 -20.25 16.35
C LYS A 75 -1.20 -18.91 15.64
N VAL A 76 -1.67 -18.85 14.39
CA VAL A 76 -1.76 -17.59 13.66
C VAL A 76 -2.64 -16.60 14.42
N ALA A 77 -3.77 -17.05 14.99
CA ALA A 77 -4.68 -16.23 15.77
C ALA A 77 -4.09 -15.61 17.05
N GLU A 78 -2.89 -16.01 17.48
CA GLU A 78 -2.17 -15.38 18.61
C GLU A 78 -1.50 -14.05 18.23
N TYR A 79 -1.55 -13.63 16.95
CA TYR A 79 -0.89 -12.40 16.50
C TYR A 79 -1.30 -11.16 17.30
N PRO A 80 -2.57 -10.93 17.68
CA PRO A 80 -2.94 -9.69 18.35
C PRO A 80 -2.26 -9.51 19.70
N GLN A 81 -2.19 -10.58 20.50
CA GLN A 81 -1.56 -10.58 21.81
C GLN A 81 -0.03 -10.40 21.68
N LEU A 82 0.55 -11.01 20.66
CA LEU A 82 1.99 -10.90 20.38
C LEU A 82 2.38 -9.49 19.94
N ILE A 83 1.57 -8.85 19.09
CA ILE A 83 1.75 -7.46 18.65
C ILE A 83 1.56 -6.50 19.82
N ALA A 84 0.51 -6.68 20.64
CA ALA A 84 0.29 -5.84 21.81
C ALA A 84 1.46 -5.89 22.82
N LYS A 85 2.06 -7.08 22.99
CA LYS A 85 3.17 -7.28 23.93
C LYS A 85 4.52 -6.83 23.39
N ASN A 86 4.82 -7.10 22.12
CA ASN A 86 6.18 -6.96 21.56
C ASN A 86 6.29 -5.90 20.46
N GLY A 87 5.19 -5.24 20.10
CA GLY A 87 5.07 -4.39 18.91
C GLY A 87 5.11 -5.19 17.61
N ASN A 88 5.27 -4.49 16.49
CA ASN A 88 5.31 -5.06 15.13
C ASN A 88 6.63 -5.78 14.81
N LYS A 89 7.03 -6.74 15.65
CA LYS A 89 8.32 -7.45 15.58
C LYS A 89 8.17 -8.96 15.85
N GLY A 90 9.24 -9.70 15.55
CA GLY A 90 9.35 -11.13 15.84
C GLY A 90 8.28 -11.97 15.14
N ARG A 91 7.82 -13.05 15.79
CA ARG A 91 6.82 -13.95 15.19
C ARG A 91 5.42 -13.34 15.07
N GLY A 92 5.10 -12.31 15.85
CA GLY A 92 3.81 -11.64 15.80
C GLY A 92 3.53 -11.04 14.41
N ILE A 93 4.53 -10.42 13.79
CA ILE A 93 4.37 -9.82 12.46
C ILE A 93 4.20 -10.88 11.36
N LEU A 94 4.87 -12.03 11.49
CA LEU A 94 4.69 -13.15 10.56
C LEU A 94 3.27 -13.70 10.64
N TYR A 95 2.76 -13.94 11.86
CA TYR A 95 1.39 -14.41 12.05
C TYR A 95 0.38 -13.38 11.54
N ALA A 96 0.59 -12.09 11.82
CA ALA A 96 -0.26 -11.02 11.30
C ALA A 96 -0.26 -11.01 9.76
N TYR A 97 0.89 -11.20 9.11
CA TYR A 97 0.96 -11.26 7.65
C TYR A 97 0.20 -12.46 7.08
N LEU A 98 0.31 -13.65 7.70
CA LEU A 98 -0.46 -14.83 7.28
C LEU A 98 -1.97 -14.61 7.45
N ALA A 99 -2.40 -14.01 8.57
CA ALA A 99 -3.79 -13.64 8.79
C ALA A 99 -4.28 -12.62 7.76
N TYR A 100 -3.48 -11.60 7.46
CA TYR A 100 -3.77 -10.59 6.43
C TYR A 100 -3.93 -11.22 5.05
N ALA A 101 -2.98 -12.06 4.62
CA ALA A 101 -3.03 -12.72 3.33
C ALA A 101 -4.27 -13.62 3.19
N ASN A 102 -4.66 -14.32 4.27
CA ASN A 102 -5.89 -15.09 4.30
C ASN A 102 -7.14 -14.20 4.20
N ALA A 103 -7.19 -13.07 4.92
CA ALA A 103 -8.29 -12.12 4.86
C ALA A 103 -8.44 -11.53 3.45
N VAL A 104 -7.33 -11.17 2.79
CA VAL A 104 -7.32 -10.72 1.38
C VAL A 104 -7.80 -11.83 0.45
N SER A 105 -7.28 -13.05 0.58
CA SER A 105 -7.65 -14.19 -0.27
C SER A 105 -9.12 -14.60 -0.14
N THR A 106 -9.72 -14.38 1.03
CA THR A 106 -11.13 -14.69 1.32
C THR A 106 -12.05 -13.47 1.21
N GLN A 107 -11.52 -12.32 0.77
CA GLN A 107 -12.25 -11.06 0.64
C GLN A 107 -12.93 -10.60 1.95
N ASN A 108 -12.35 -10.94 3.10
CA ASN A 108 -12.84 -10.55 4.41
C ASN A 108 -12.31 -9.16 4.79
N GLU A 109 -13.04 -8.14 4.36
CA GLU A 109 -12.72 -6.72 4.57
C GLU A 109 -12.65 -6.32 6.05
N GLU A 110 -13.56 -6.84 6.88
CA GLU A 110 -13.59 -6.54 8.32
C GLU A 110 -12.32 -7.02 9.02
N SER A 111 -11.94 -8.28 8.79
CA SER A 111 -10.72 -8.86 9.37
C SER A 111 -9.47 -8.17 8.85
N ARG A 112 -9.46 -7.83 7.55
CA ARG A 112 -8.34 -7.09 6.93
C ARG A 112 -8.16 -5.73 7.59
N ASN A 113 -9.22 -4.95 7.69
CA ASN A 113 -9.17 -3.57 8.20
C ASN A 113 -8.85 -3.56 9.70
N GLY A 114 -9.45 -4.45 10.50
CA GLY A 114 -9.14 -4.57 11.92
C GLY A 114 -7.68 -4.95 12.19
N LEU A 115 -7.10 -5.83 11.37
CA LEU A 115 -5.69 -6.19 11.46
C LEU A 115 -4.78 -5.01 11.12
N LEU A 116 -5.05 -4.28 10.03
CA LEU A 116 -4.26 -3.11 9.65
C LEU A 116 -4.31 -2.02 10.73
N GLN A 117 -5.49 -1.79 11.31
CA GLN A 117 -5.67 -0.85 12.42
C GLN A 117 -4.84 -1.25 13.64
N LEU A 118 -4.86 -2.54 14.01
CA LEU A 118 -4.05 -3.05 15.12
C LEU A 118 -2.55 -2.81 14.87
N LEU A 119 -2.04 -3.14 13.68
CA LEU A 119 -0.63 -2.92 13.36
C LEU A 119 -0.27 -1.43 13.42
N SER A 120 -1.14 -0.55 12.91
CA SER A 120 -0.95 0.91 12.97
C SER A 120 -0.85 1.42 14.41
N GLN A 121 -1.73 0.95 15.31
CA GLN A 121 -1.73 1.33 16.72
C GLN A 121 -0.45 0.92 17.47
N HIS A 122 0.19 -0.18 17.05
CA HIS A 122 1.37 -0.76 17.70
C HIS A 122 2.69 -0.53 16.95
N CYS A 123 2.71 0.38 15.96
CA CYS A 123 3.95 0.86 15.35
C CYS A 123 4.77 1.67 16.36
N SER A 124 6.02 1.24 16.59
CA SER A 124 6.97 1.92 17.50
C SER A 124 7.57 3.19 16.88
N ASP A 125 7.67 3.21 15.55
CA ASP A 125 8.16 4.34 14.77
C ASP A 125 7.04 5.38 14.58
N LYS A 126 6.51 5.90 15.69
CA LYS A 126 5.70 7.14 15.68
C LYS A 126 6.58 8.38 15.50
N ASN A 127 7.63 8.30 14.67
CA ASN A 127 8.27 9.48 14.13
C ASN A 127 7.42 9.94 12.96
N GLN A 128 6.54 10.91 13.25
CA GLN A 128 5.91 11.83 12.29
C GLN A 128 5.61 11.22 10.91
N ASN A 129 4.53 10.45 10.78
CA ASN A 129 3.82 10.18 9.51
C ASN A 129 2.44 9.57 9.80
N SER A 130 1.76 10.07 10.83
CA SER A 130 0.34 9.78 11.05
C SER A 130 -0.49 10.79 10.25
N ALA A 131 -0.53 10.60 8.94
CA ALA A 131 -1.45 11.29 8.04
C ALA A 131 -2.03 10.32 6.98
N GLU A 132 -2.22 9.03 7.32
CA GLU A 132 -2.81 8.08 6.35
C GLU A 132 -3.76 7.05 6.99
N TYR A 133 -4.22 7.29 8.22
CA TYR A 133 -5.34 6.55 8.80
C TYR A 133 -6.24 7.52 9.55
N ASP A 134 -6.90 8.43 8.83
CA ASP A 134 -8.07 9.12 9.35
C ASP A 134 -9.24 9.09 8.36
N ILE A 135 -10.44 9.12 8.94
CA ILE A 135 -11.73 8.93 8.30
C ILE A 135 -12.19 10.32 7.81
N GLY A 136 -11.88 10.70 6.57
CA GLY A 136 -12.34 11.96 5.97
C GLY A 136 -11.32 12.58 5.00
N SER A 137 -11.71 13.67 4.33
CA SER A 137 -10.77 14.56 3.62
C SER A 137 -9.76 15.14 4.62
N GLU A 138 -8.48 15.19 4.25
CA GLU A 138 -7.41 15.52 5.20
C GLU A 138 -7.09 17.02 5.24
N SER A 139 -7.79 17.85 4.45
CA SER A 139 -7.61 19.30 4.42
C SER A 139 -8.83 20.05 3.87
N THR A 140 -9.16 21.22 4.44
CA THR A 140 -10.18 22.14 3.89
C THR A 140 -9.88 22.54 2.45
N PHE A 141 -8.61 22.52 2.07
CA PHE A 141 -8.16 22.76 0.70
C PHE A 141 -8.60 21.64 -0.26
N GLU A 142 -8.49 20.36 0.12
CA GLU A 142 -8.94 19.23 -0.71
C GLU A 142 -10.44 19.29 -0.97
N ASP A 143 -11.22 19.62 0.06
CA ASP A 143 -12.67 19.74 -0.05
C ASP A 143 -13.09 20.89 -0.97
N GLU A 144 -12.37 22.01 -0.92
CA GLU A 144 -12.64 23.13 -1.80
C GLU A 144 -12.35 22.79 -3.26
N VAL A 145 -11.19 22.18 -3.53
CA VAL A 145 -10.82 21.71 -4.88
C VAL A 145 -11.85 20.70 -5.39
N TYR A 146 -12.23 19.73 -4.56
CA TYR A 146 -13.23 18.73 -4.91
C TYR A 146 -14.59 19.36 -5.22
N ALA A 147 -15.09 20.25 -4.36
CA ALA A 147 -16.37 20.92 -4.56
C ALA A 147 -16.40 21.73 -5.85
N ARG A 148 -15.33 22.47 -6.16
CA ARG A 148 -15.18 23.20 -7.43
C ARG A 148 -15.18 22.24 -8.62
N LEU A 149 -14.42 21.15 -8.57
CA LEU A 149 -14.38 20.16 -9.65
C LEU A 149 -15.75 19.53 -9.91
N VAL A 150 -16.48 19.15 -8.85
CA VAL A 150 -17.84 18.60 -8.96
C VAL A 150 -18.79 19.60 -9.61
N GLN A 151 -18.69 20.88 -9.25
CA GLN A 151 -19.51 21.94 -9.83
C GLN A 151 -19.31 22.10 -11.34
N HIS A 152 -18.08 21.89 -11.83
CA HIS A 152 -17.73 22.07 -13.25
C HIS A 152 -17.85 20.79 -14.09
N LEU A 153 -17.61 19.62 -13.50
CA LEU A 153 -17.46 18.35 -14.22
C LEU A 153 -18.57 17.34 -13.95
N GLY A 154 -19.36 17.51 -12.89
CA GLY A 154 -20.36 16.56 -12.42
C GLY A 154 -19.82 15.57 -11.39
N ALA A 155 -20.66 15.23 -10.40
CA ALA A 155 -20.29 14.35 -9.30
C ALA A 155 -19.97 12.91 -9.74
N GLU A 156 -20.54 12.47 -10.86
CA GLU A 156 -20.29 11.15 -11.46
C GLU A 156 -18.86 11.02 -12.03
N ARG A 157 -18.22 12.15 -12.34
CA ARG A 157 -16.87 12.17 -12.89
C ARG A 157 -15.79 12.29 -11.83
N VAL A 158 -16.09 12.77 -10.63
CA VAL A 158 -15.08 13.11 -9.62
C VAL A 158 -15.16 12.15 -8.45
N SER A 159 -14.08 11.47 -8.13
CA SER A 159 -13.96 10.60 -6.96
C SER A 159 -12.90 11.15 -6.01
N GLN A 160 -13.25 11.32 -4.74
CA GLN A 160 -12.31 11.71 -3.69
C GLN A 160 -11.76 10.46 -2.98
N GLN A 161 -10.54 10.52 -2.47
CA GLN A 161 -9.90 9.48 -1.65
C GLN A 161 -9.89 8.09 -2.33
N TYR A 162 -9.56 8.07 -3.62
CA TYR A 162 -9.62 6.87 -4.46
C TYR A 162 -8.53 5.86 -4.07
N LYS A 163 -8.93 4.61 -3.82
CA LYS A 163 -8.01 3.53 -3.38
C LYS A 163 -7.71 2.57 -4.52
N VAL A 164 -6.44 2.34 -4.81
CA VAL A 164 -6.00 1.42 -5.87
C VAL A 164 -4.63 0.81 -5.55
N GLY A 165 -4.52 -0.51 -5.67
CA GLY A 165 -3.24 -1.21 -5.52
C GLY A 165 -2.52 -0.98 -4.18
N GLY A 166 -3.25 -0.66 -3.11
CA GLY A 166 -2.69 -0.32 -1.80
C GLY A 166 -2.31 1.16 -1.62
N PHE A 167 -2.48 1.99 -2.65
CA PHE A 167 -2.28 3.45 -2.61
C PHE A 167 -3.62 4.19 -2.49
N ARG A 168 -3.54 5.44 -2.05
CA ARG A 168 -4.65 6.40 -2.00
C ARG A 168 -4.30 7.61 -2.86
N ILE A 169 -5.25 8.11 -3.64
CA ILE A 169 -5.14 9.34 -4.44
C ILE A 169 -6.22 10.31 -3.95
N ASP A 170 -5.87 11.58 -3.77
CA ASP A 170 -6.76 12.58 -3.17
C ASP A 170 -8.02 12.81 -4.01
N ILE A 171 -7.86 13.08 -5.30
CA ILE A 171 -8.96 13.28 -6.24
C ILE A 171 -8.67 12.62 -7.59
N VAL A 172 -9.70 12.04 -8.21
CA VAL A 172 -9.60 11.21 -9.41
C VAL A 172 -10.73 11.61 -10.38
N ILE A 173 -10.41 12.05 -11.61
CA ILE A 173 -11.38 12.56 -12.64
C ILE A 173 -11.64 11.62 -13.81
N ASN A 174 -12.78 10.90 -13.81
CA ASN A 174 -13.11 9.79 -14.72
C ASN A 174 -13.06 10.27 -16.16
N SER A 175 -12.26 9.62 -17.00
CA SER A 175 -12.21 9.94 -18.43
C SER A 175 -13.58 9.71 -19.06
N LYS A 176 -13.94 10.54 -20.04
CA LYS A 176 -15.16 10.35 -20.85
C LYS A 176 -15.12 9.07 -21.70
N ARG A 177 -13.93 8.49 -21.92
CA ARG A 177 -13.73 7.30 -22.73
C ARG A 177 -13.78 6.05 -21.84
N THR A 178 -14.58 5.07 -22.25
CA THR A 178 -14.85 3.87 -21.46
C THR A 178 -13.60 3.00 -21.26
N GLY A 179 -13.42 2.48 -20.03
CA GLY A 179 -12.49 1.39 -19.74
C GLY A 179 -11.12 1.76 -19.16
N LYS A 180 -10.87 3.01 -18.74
CA LYS A 180 -9.62 3.38 -18.05
C LYS A 180 -9.82 4.40 -16.92
N PRO A 181 -9.18 4.22 -15.76
CA PRO A 181 -8.88 5.34 -14.88
C PRO A 181 -7.69 6.15 -15.45
N LEU A 182 -7.43 7.43 -15.26
CA LEU A 182 -8.11 8.56 -14.61
C LEU A 182 -7.04 9.67 -14.43
N ILE A 183 -7.43 10.95 -14.45
CA ILE A 183 -6.51 12.00 -14.01
C ILE A 183 -6.44 11.92 -12.48
N ALA A 184 -5.25 11.70 -11.95
CA ALA A 184 -4.95 11.76 -10.53
C ALA A 184 -4.57 13.20 -10.16
N ILE A 185 -5.34 13.81 -9.29
CA ILE A 185 -5.05 15.12 -8.73
C ILE A 185 -4.50 14.91 -7.33
N GLU A 186 -3.28 15.40 -7.11
CA GLU A 186 -2.68 15.46 -5.78
C GLU A 186 -2.74 16.88 -5.24
N CYS A 187 -3.32 17.02 -4.05
CA CYS A 187 -3.36 18.25 -3.29
C CYS A 187 -2.19 18.19 -2.30
N ASP A 188 -1.35 19.22 -2.28
CA ASP A 188 -0.37 19.31 -1.20
C ASP A 188 -1.07 19.52 0.16
N GLY A 189 -0.77 18.63 1.10
CA GLY A 189 -0.76 19.00 2.50
C GLY A 189 0.48 19.86 2.72
N ALA A 190 0.32 21.10 3.17
CA ALA A 190 1.45 21.93 3.60
C ALA A 190 2.10 21.33 4.85
N LYS A 191 2.96 20.32 4.65
CA LYS A 191 4.06 19.78 5.48
C LYS A 191 4.35 18.36 5.01
N TYR A 192 5.63 17.99 5.07
CA TYR A 192 6.21 16.65 4.85
C TYR A 192 6.67 16.37 3.41
N HIS A 193 8.00 16.30 3.25
CA HIS A 193 8.79 15.18 2.72
C HIS A 193 10.28 15.59 2.90
N SER A 194 10.69 15.84 4.14
CA SER A 194 12.06 16.32 4.42
C SER A 194 13.09 15.20 4.58
N SER A 195 12.69 13.92 4.45
CA SER A 195 13.62 12.79 4.46
C SER A 195 13.81 12.18 3.05
N PRO A 196 15.03 11.69 2.72
CA PRO A 196 15.28 10.98 1.47
C PRO A 196 14.38 9.77 1.24
N GLU A 197 13.97 9.08 2.32
CA GLU A 197 13.09 7.92 2.25
C GLU A 197 11.67 8.28 1.82
N ALA A 198 11.16 9.43 2.28
CA ALA A 198 9.84 9.93 1.91
C ALA A 198 9.79 10.26 0.42
N TYR A 199 10.83 10.93 -0.09
CA TYR A 199 10.96 11.22 -1.52
C TYR A 199 11.06 9.96 -2.38
N ALA A 200 11.85 8.97 -1.95
CA ALA A 200 11.96 7.70 -2.66
C ALA A 200 10.64 6.93 -2.69
N TRP A 201 9.85 7.01 -1.61
CA TRP A 201 8.52 6.42 -1.54
C TRP A 201 7.54 7.11 -2.48
N ASP A 202 7.51 8.44 -2.52
CA ASP A 202 6.63 9.19 -3.44
C ASP A 202 6.95 8.90 -4.91
N ALA A 203 8.25 8.87 -5.25
CA ALA A 203 8.69 8.52 -6.60
C ALA A 203 8.24 7.10 -6.99
N PHE A 204 8.39 6.13 -6.07
CA PHE A 204 7.91 4.77 -6.29
C PHE A 204 6.37 4.72 -6.43
N ARG A 205 5.64 5.38 -5.53
CA ARG A 205 4.17 5.46 -5.55
C ARG A 205 3.68 6.03 -6.88
N GLN A 206 4.23 7.16 -7.32
CA GLN A 206 3.86 7.78 -8.59
C GLN A 206 4.14 6.83 -9.76
N GLN A 207 5.32 6.22 -9.82
CA GLN A 207 5.67 5.28 -10.90
C GLN A 207 4.70 4.10 -10.98
N GLN A 208 4.28 3.54 -9.84
CA GLN A 208 3.33 2.44 -9.79
C GLN A 208 1.93 2.87 -10.27
N LEU A 209 1.47 4.05 -9.85
CA LEU A 209 0.17 4.58 -10.26
C LEU A 209 0.16 4.94 -11.76
N GLU A 210 1.23 5.54 -12.30
CA GLU A 210 1.38 5.76 -13.74
C GLU A 210 1.32 4.43 -14.52
N SER A 211 1.90 3.35 -13.98
CA SER A 211 1.81 2.02 -14.60
C SER A 211 0.38 1.45 -14.65
N TYR A 212 -0.50 1.91 -13.75
CA TYR A 212 -1.93 1.59 -13.76
C TYR A 212 -2.74 2.51 -14.69
N GLY A 213 -2.10 3.46 -15.38
CA GLY A 213 -2.71 4.33 -16.37
C GLY A 213 -3.12 5.71 -15.86
N PHE A 214 -2.70 6.11 -14.66
CA PHE A 214 -2.98 7.44 -14.12
C PHE A 214 -2.06 8.51 -14.74
N ILE A 215 -2.60 9.72 -14.90
CA ILE A 215 -1.83 10.92 -15.25
C ILE A 215 -1.95 11.89 -14.08
N PHE A 216 -0.82 12.41 -13.60
CA PHE A 216 -0.78 13.25 -12.41
C PHE A 216 -0.90 14.73 -12.73
N TYR A 217 -1.67 15.43 -11.89
CA TYR A 217 -1.67 16.89 -11.80
C TYR A 217 -1.56 17.29 -10.32
N ARG A 218 -0.56 18.09 -9.96
CA ARG A 218 -0.37 18.53 -8.58
C ARG A 218 -0.85 19.97 -8.40
N ILE A 219 -1.69 20.20 -7.40
CA ILE A 219 -2.17 21.52 -7.00
C ILE A 219 -1.49 21.88 -5.69
N TRP A 220 -0.96 23.10 -5.64
CA TRP A 220 -0.36 23.67 -4.44
C TRP A 220 -1.35 24.57 -3.72
N SER A 221 -1.51 24.38 -2.42
CA SER A 221 -2.45 25.02 -1.52
C SER A 221 -2.12 26.50 -1.43
N THR A 222 -0.82 26.82 -1.33
CA THR A 222 -0.30 28.19 -1.43
C THR A 222 -0.77 28.90 -2.70
N LYS A 223 -0.57 28.27 -3.86
CA LYS A 223 -1.03 28.81 -5.16
C LYS A 223 -2.55 28.90 -5.23
N TRP A 224 -3.26 27.92 -4.66
CA TRP A 224 -4.71 27.90 -4.65
C TRP A 224 -5.29 29.04 -3.81
N TRP A 225 -4.78 29.27 -2.61
CA TRP A 225 -5.24 30.37 -1.75
C TRP A 225 -4.87 31.75 -2.31
N ASP A 226 -3.75 31.87 -3.01
CA ASP A 226 -3.35 33.12 -3.68
C ASP A 226 -4.20 33.41 -4.93
N GLY A 227 -4.76 32.40 -5.60
CA GLY A 227 -5.43 32.55 -6.89
C GLY A 227 -6.25 31.34 -7.34
N ALA A 228 -7.27 30.97 -6.56
CA ALA A 228 -8.07 29.76 -6.77
C ALA A 228 -8.70 29.67 -8.16
N GLU A 229 -9.26 30.78 -8.66
CA GLU A 229 -9.90 30.81 -9.99
C GLU A 229 -8.90 30.54 -11.12
N GLN A 230 -7.68 31.08 -11.01
CA GLN A 230 -6.64 30.82 -11.99
C GLN A 230 -6.13 29.38 -11.91
N ALA A 231 -5.88 28.88 -10.69
CA ALA A 231 -5.44 27.50 -10.49
C ALA A 231 -6.48 26.48 -10.99
N LEU A 232 -7.76 26.75 -10.74
CA LEU A 232 -8.88 25.96 -11.24
C LEU A 232 -8.98 26.03 -12.78
N ALA A 233 -8.81 27.20 -13.38
CA ALA A 233 -8.83 27.34 -14.84
C ALA A 233 -7.71 26.54 -15.52
N GLU A 234 -6.49 26.58 -14.98
CA GLU A 234 -5.35 25.77 -15.46
C GLU A 234 -5.63 24.27 -15.34
N LEU A 235 -6.19 23.84 -14.19
CA LEU A 235 -6.56 22.45 -13.96
C LEU A 235 -7.65 21.97 -14.93
N LEU A 236 -8.71 22.76 -15.14
CA LEU A 236 -9.79 22.42 -16.08
C LEU A 236 -9.27 22.36 -17.52
N ALA A 237 -8.38 23.27 -17.92
CA ALA A 237 -7.73 23.23 -19.22
C ALA A 237 -6.87 21.97 -19.40
N PHE A 238 -6.13 21.58 -18.35
CA PHE A 238 -5.39 20.33 -18.34
C PHE A 238 -6.32 19.11 -18.48
N ILE A 239 -7.41 19.06 -17.71
CA ILE A 239 -8.40 17.97 -17.78
C ILE A 239 -8.98 17.85 -19.18
N GLN A 240 -9.33 18.99 -19.80
CA GLN A 240 -9.86 19.02 -21.16
C GLN A 240 -8.86 18.51 -22.21
N LEU A 241 -7.55 18.71 -22.00
CA LEU A 241 -6.51 18.22 -22.90
C LEU A 241 -6.35 16.68 -22.84
N GLN A 242 -6.67 16.07 -21.69
CA GLN A 242 -6.54 14.63 -21.48
C GLN A 242 -7.83 13.83 -21.80
N ASP A 243 -8.97 14.52 -21.94
CA ASP A 243 -10.26 13.94 -22.38
C ASP A 243 -10.23 13.55 -23.88
#